data_AF-A0AAW0K300-F1
#
_entry.id   AF-A0AAW0K300-F1
#
_cell.length_a   1.000
_cell.length_b   1.000
_cell.length_c   1.000
_cell.angle_alpha   90.00
_cell.angle_beta   90.00
_cell.angle_gamma   90.00
#
_symmetry.space_group_name_H-M   'P 1'
#
loop_
_entity.id
_entity.type
_entity.pdbx_description
1 polymer ?
#
loop_
_entity_poly.entity_id
_entity_poly.type
_entity_poly.pdbx_seq_one_letter_code
_entity_poly.pdbx_strand_id
1 'polypeptide(L)'
;MFEGDCLRIINAINTKEPCHNLFGHIIEEIRSYTTPLLTCNFQHVRREGNKLAHALARRVVVSADTDVWVEELPADLDDVFNLDLAE
;
A
#
# COMPACT_ATOMS: atom_id res chain seq x y z
N MET A 1 -6.17 -9.54 -2.46
CA MET A 1 -6.29 -8.96 -1.11
C MET A 1 -5.32 -7.78 -1.06
N PHE A 2 -5.77 -6.62 -0.60
CA PHE A 2 -4.97 -5.40 -0.50
C PHE A 2 -4.77 -5.05 0.96
N GLU A 3 -3.53 -4.80 1.36
CA GLU A 3 -3.17 -4.57 2.75
C GLU A 3 -2.61 -3.17 2.95
N GLY A 4 -2.84 -2.62 4.15
CA GLY A 4 -2.27 -1.34 4.54
C GLY A 4 -2.33 -1.13 6.05
N ASP A 5 -1.42 -0.33 6.57
CA ASP A 5 -1.28 -0.06 8.02
C ASP A 5 -2.06 1.19 8.49
N CYS A 6 -2.72 1.90 7.56
CA CYS A 6 -3.54 3.05 7.88
C CYS A 6 -5.01 2.67 8.06
N LEU A 7 -5.40 2.35 9.30
CA LEU A 7 -6.78 1.96 9.64
C LEU A 7 -7.84 2.95 9.13
N ARG A 8 -7.53 4.26 9.19
CA ARG A 8 -8.44 5.30 8.70
C ARG A 8 -8.74 5.18 7.20
N ILE A 9 -7.73 4.85 6.41
CA ILE A 9 -7.85 4.67 4.96
C ILE A 9 -8.58 3.36 4.66
N ILE A 10 -8.17 2.25 5.28
CA ILE A 10 -8.83 0.95 5.09
C ILE A 10 -10.32 1.03 5.44
N ASN A 11 -10.66 1.68 6.56
CA ASN A 11 -12.05 1.89 6.93
C ASN A 11 -12.78 2.74 5.89
N ALA A 12 -12.21 3.87 5.46
CA ALA A 12 -12.83 4.73 4.45
C ALA A 12 -13.11 3.98 3.13
N ILE A 13 -12.19 3.13 2.68
CA ILE A 13 -12.39 2.30 1.47
C ILE A 13 -13.55 1.31 1.66
N ASN A 14 -13.57 0.64 2.82
CA ASN A 14 -14.56 -0.40 3.12
C ASN A 14 -15.96 0.15 3.42
N THR A 15 -16.09 1.39 3.88
CA THR A 15 -17.40 2.05 4.04
C THR A 15 -18.02 2.26 2.66
N LYS A 16 -19.33 2.13 2.52
CA LYS A 16 -20.05 2.45 1.27
C LYS A 16 -20.44 3.93 1.17
N GLU A 17 -20.17 4.70 2.22
CA GLU A 17 -20.54 6.10 2.30
C GLU A 17 -19.52 7.00 1.59
N PRO A 18 -19.97 8.14 1.04
CA PRO A 18 -19.08 9.14 0.47
C PRO A 18 -18.04 9.63 1.49
N CYS A 19 -16.80 9.72 1.04
CA CYS A 19 -15.70 10.13 1.89
C CYS A 19 -15.49 11.65 1.79
N HIS A 20 -15.90 12.43 2.80
CA HIS A 20 -15.84 13.92 2.76
C HIS A 20 -14.53 14.52 3.30
N ASN A 21 -13.50 13.72 3.51
CA ASN A 21 -12.19 14.21 3.93
C ASN A 21 -11.35 14.66 2.73
N LEU A 22 -10.18 15.26 3.00
CA LEU A 22 -9.28 15.79 1.97
C LEU A 22 -8.86 14.73 0.94
N PHE A 23 -8.76 13.46 1.35
CA PHE A 23 -8.38 12.33 0.51
C PHE A 23 -9.59 11.58 -0.10
N GLY A 24 -10.80 12.12 0.04
CA GLY A 24 -12.04 11.45 -0.36
C GLY A 24 -12.09 11.10 -1.85
N HIS A 25 -11.55 11.98 -2.69
CA HIS A 25 -11.44 11.73 -4.14
C HIS A 25 -10.63 10.46 -4.45
N ILE A 26 -9.52 10.23 -3.74
CA ILE A 26 -8.70 9.02 -3.89
C ILE A 26 -9.49 7.77 -3.49
N ILE A 27 -10.32 7.85 -2.44
CA ILE A 27 -11.17 6.74 -2.00
C ILE A 27 -12.20 6.38 -3.07
N GLU A 28 -12.85 7.36 -3.68
CA GLU A 28 -13.81 7.11 -4.76
C GLU A 28 -13.12 6.55 -6.02
N GLU A 29 -11.91 7.01 -6.35
CA GLU A 29 -11.11 6.41 -7.42
C GLU A 29 -10.79 4.94 -7.14
N ILE A 30 -10.31 4.60 -5.94
CA ILE A 30 -10.05 3.21 -5.53
C ILE A 30 -11.31 2.35 -5.72
N ARG A 31 -12.48 2.83 -5.28
CA ARG A 31 -13.76 2.11 -5.47
C ARG A 31 -14.11 1.94 -6.95
N SER A 32 -13.88 2.96 -7.79
CA SER A 32 -14.11 2.88 -9.23
C SER A 32 -13.25 1.80 -9.90
N TYR A 33 -11.95 1.76 -9.57
CA TYR A 33 -11.02 0.77 -10.12
C TYR A 33 -11.24 -0.64 -9.58
N THR A 34 -11.86 -0.78 -8.41
CA THR A 34 -12.07 -2.09 -7.78
C THR A 34 -13.43 -2.70 -8.07
N THR A 35 -14.42 -1.90 -8.45
CA THR A 35 -15.75 -2.35 -8.92
C THR A 35 -15.70 -3.45 -10.00
N PRO A 36 -14.81 -3.39 -11.03
CA PRO A 36 -14.73 -4.45 -12.04
C PRO A 36 -14.00 -5.72 -11.58
N LEU A 37 -13.33 -5.72 -10.42
CA LEU A 37 -12.57 -6.88 -9.94
C LEU A 37 -13.53 -7.94 -9.36
N LEU A 38 -13.36 -9.20 -9.77
CA LEU A 38 -14.17 -10.32 -9.27
C LEU A 38 -14.07 -10.51 -7.75
N THR A 39 -12.88 -10.27 -7.19
CA THR A 39 -12.64 -10.32 -5.74
C THR A 39 -11.67 -9.20 -5.36
N CYS A 40 -12.11 -8.33 -4.46
CA CYS A 40 -11.29 -7.24 -3.94
C CYS A 40 -11.64 -6.99 -2.47
N ASN A 41 -10.68 -7.26 -1.59
CA ASN A 41 -10.83 -7.05 -0.15
C ASN A 41 -9.68 -6.19 0.34
N PHE A 42 -10.01 -5.23 1.19
CA PHE A 42 -9.04 -4.36 1.86
C PHE A 42 -8.94 -4.73 3.33
N GLN A 43 -7.73 -5.03 3.77
CA GLN A 43 -7.43 -5.46 5.14
C GLN A 43 -6.42 -4.54 5.79
N HIS A 44 -6.71 -4.20 7.04
CA HIS A 44 -5.76 -3.50 7.87
C HIS A 44 -4.75 -4.49 8.46
N VAL A 45 -3.47 -4.18 8.30
CA VAL A 45 -2.36 -4.89 8.96
C VAL A 45 -1.68 -3.95 9.97
N ARG A 46 -0.93 -4.51 10.91
CA ARG A 46 -0.09 -3.65 11.77
C ARG A 46 1.11 -3.16 10.96
N ARG A 47 1.81 -2.13 11.46
CA ARG A 47 3.01 -1.59 10.79
C ARG A 47 4.07 -2.65 10.51
N GLU A 48 4.14 -3.64 11.39
CA GLU A 48 5.06 -4.76 11.31
C GLU A 48 4.81 -5.64 10.08
N GLY A 49 3.56 -5.74 9.59
CA GLY A 49 3.22 -6.46 8.36
C GLY A 49 3.17 -5.55 7.12
N ASN A 50 3.69 -4.32 7.23
CA ASN A 50 3.77 -3.36 6.11
C ASN A 50 5.19 -2.77 5.98
N LYS A 51 6.22 -3.48 6.47
CA LYS A 51 7.59 -2.96 6.57
C LYS A 51 8.21 -2.74 5.19
N LEU A 52 8.08 -3.70 4.27
CA LEU A 52 8.63 -3.56 2.92
C LEU A 52 8.01 -2.38 2.18
N ALA A 53 6.67 -2.25 2.18
CA ALA A 53 5.99 -1.13 1.55
C ALA A 53 6.41 0.22 2.16
N HIS A 54 6.59 0.27 3.49
CA HIS A 54 7.11 1.44 4.18
C HIS A 54 8.55 1.79 3.75
N ALA A 55 9.43 0.79 3.66
CA ALA A 55 10.82 0.98 3.24
C ALA A 55 10.90 1.50 1.79
N LEU A 56 10.10 0.92 0.89
CA LEU A 56 9.94 1.38 -0.50
C LEU A 56 9.49 2.85 -0.56
N ALA A 57 8.44 3.21 0.17
CA ALA A 57 7.93 4.59 0.19
C ALA A 57 8.98 5.60 0.69
N ARG A 58 9.79 5.22 1.69
CA ARG A 58 10.88 6.07 2.20
C ARG A 58 12.05 6.18 1.24
N ARG A 59 12.37 5.13 0.49
CA ARG A 59 13.45 5.15 -0.51
C ARG A 59 13.18 6.20 -1.58
N VAL A 60 11.95 6.30 -2.06
CA VAL A 60 11.54 7.29 -3.08
C VAL A 60 11.77 8.73 -2.61
N VAL A 61 11.66 9.00 -1.31
CA VAL A 61 11.93 10.35 -0.75
C VAL A 61 13.42 10.70 -0.80
N VAL A 62 14.31 9.69 -0.88
CA VAL A 62 15.77 9.86 -0.87
C VAL A 62 16.34 9.90 -2.30
N SER A 63 15.71 9.19 -3.25
CA SER A 63 16.11 9.23 -4.67
C SER A 63 15.53 10.47 -5.35
N ALA A 64 16.39 11.43 -5.71
CA ALA A 64 15.98 12.62 -6.47
C ALA A 64 15.58 12.31 -7.93
N ASP A 65 15.83 11.09 -8.40
CA ASP A 65 15.57 10.60 -9.76
C ASP A 65 14.75 9.29 -9.75
N THR A 66 14.14 8.96 -10.90
CA THR A 66 13.41 7.71 -11.12
C THR A 66 14.35 6.51 -11.01
N ASP A 67 14.09 5.63 -10.04
CA ASP A 67 14.81 4.37 -9.83
C ASP A 67 14.00 3.21 -10.44
N VAL A 68 14.58 2.48 -11.40
CA VAL A 68 13.89 1.41 -12.16
C VAL A 68 14.58 0.08 -11.90
N TRP A 69 13.83 -0.90 -11.41
CA TRP A 69 14.32 -2.27 -11.14
C TRP A 69 13.61 -3.26 -12.05
N VAL A 70 14.38 -4.16 -12.66
CA VAL A 70 13.84 -5.13 -13.65
C VAL A 70 13.77 -6.54 -13.10
N GLU A 71 14.77 -6.95 -12.29
CA GLU A 71 14.89 -8.34 -11.81
C GLU A 71 15.17 -8.41 -10.31
N GLU A 72 16.03 -7.55 -9.78
CA GLU A 72 16.47 -7.60 -8.38
C GLU A 72 16.04 -6.35 -7.62
N LEU A 73 15.69 -6.55 -6.35
CA LEU A 73 15.42 -5.48 -5.41
C LEU A 73 16.75 -4.79 -5.04
N PRO A 74 16.76 -3.49 -4.72
CA PRO A 74 17.93 -2.87 -4.13
C PRO A 74 18.40 -3.59 -2.87
N ALA A 75 19.71 -3.79 -2.75
CA ALA A 75 20.31 -4.57 -1.66
C ALA A 75 19.96 -4.06 -0.25
N ASP A 76 19.67 -2.77 -0.10
CA ASP A 76 19.21 -2.18 1.17
C ASP A 76 17.79 -2.60 1.59
N LEU A 77 17.04 -3.27 0.71
CA LEU A 77 15.70 -3.77 0.98
C LEU A 77 15.63 -5.29 1.12
N ASP A 78 16.70 -6.03 0.80
CA ASP A 78 16.73 -7.50 0.84
C ASP A 78 16.42 -8.04 2.24
N ASP A 79 16.99 -7.43 3.28
CA ASP A 79 16.74 -7.86 4.67
C ASP A 79 15.25 -7.72 5.03
N VAL A 80 14.63 -6.61 4.66
CA VAL A 80 13.21 -6.35 4.94
C VAL A 80 12.32 -7.28 4.13
N PHE A 81 12.68 -7.53 2.87
CA PHE A 81 11.97 -8.46 1.99
C PHE A 81 12.00 -9.89 2.53
N ASN A 82 13.16 -10.38 2.96
CA ASN A 82 13.31 -11.73 3.51
C ASN A 82 12.56 -11.91 4.84
N LEU A 83 12.48 -10.85 5.66
CA LEU A 83 11.70 -10.87 6.88
C LEU A 83 10.19 -10.94 6.60
N ASP A 84 9.70 -10.16 5.63
CA ASP A 84 8.28 -10.16 5.26
C ASP A 84 7.86 -11.50 4.60
N LEU A 85 8.77 -12.22 3.92
CA LEU A 85 8.50 -13.55 3.37
C LEU A 85 8.40 -14.67 4.42
N ALA A 86 8.96 -14.45 5.61
CA ALA A 86 9.02 -15.46 6.67
C ALA A 86 7.82 -15.40 7.64
N GLU A 87 6.93 -14.40 7.49
CA GLU A 87 5.69 -14.23 8.26
C GLU A 87 4.50 -15.02 7.65
#